data_AF-A0A2C9ZP56-F1
#
_entry.id   AF-A0A2C9ZP56-F1
#
_cell.length_a   1.000
_cell.length_b   1.000
_cell.length_c   1.000
_cell.angle_alpha   90.00
_cell.angle_beta   90.00
_cell.angle_gamma   90.00
#
_symmetry.space_group_name_H-M   'P 1'
#
loop_
_entity.id
_entity.type
_entity.pdbx_description
1 polymer ?
#
loop_
_entity_poly.entity_id
_entity_poly.type
_entity_poly.pdbx_seq_one_letter_code
_entity_poly.pdbx_strand_id
1 'polypeptide(L)'
;MKYFIVIALFVLVSCGKQEEVLLPKSNLTIVKDVKDLSPIYIFFETKGIDTLAVVNRKNSIISTNWILNVDKRLPLRLVIPEIIKLQQKKREDKAHKNEKAENYYSYADTIGKNLAFIPFTNVYYKTEKPIGTIIFINKNNEILI
;
A
#
# COMPACT_ATOMS: atom_id res chain seq x y z
N MET A 1 -0.63 30.30 -39.17
CA MET A 1 -1.32 29.13 -38.57
C MET A 1 -0.75 27.80 -39.06
N LYS A 2 0.58 27.62 -39.11
CA LYS A 2 1.22 26.39 -39.60
C LYS A 2 1.97 25.61 -38.50
N TYR A 3 2.35 26.30 -37.42
CA TYR A 3 3.11 25.72 -36.30
C TYR A 3 2.24 25.23 -35.12
N PHE A 4 0.95 25.60 -35.08
CA PHE A 4 0.01 25.14 -34.03
C PHE A 4 -0.22 23.62 -34.07
N ILE A 5 -0.19 23.02 -35.27
CA ILE A 5 -0.32 21.57 -35.45
C ILE A 5 0.87 20.82 -34.86
N VAL A 6 2.08 21.41 -34.94
CA VAL A 6 3.31 20.81 -34.40
C VAL A 6 3.28 20.81 -32.87
N ILE A 7 2.83 21.90 -32.25
CA ILE A 7 2.67 22.00 -30.79
C ILE A 7 1.59 21.03 -30.29
N ALA A 8 0.46 20.90 -31.01
CA ALA A 8 -0.59 19.97 -30.67
C ALA A 8 -0.15 18.49 -30.72
N LEU A 9 0.79 18.15 -31.61
CA LEU A 9 1.31 16.78 -31.74
C LEU A 9 2.15 16.34 -30.53
N PHE A 10 2.84 17.28 -29.86
CA PHE A 10 3.67 16.97 -28.67
C PHE A 10 2.85 16.71 -27.41
N VAL A 11 1.60 17.20 -27.32
CA VAL A 11 0.74 17.02 -26.14
C VAL A 11 0.15 15.60 -26.08
N LEU A 12 0.05 14.92 -27.22
CA LEU A 12 -0.57 13.58 -27.31
C LEU A 12 0.39 12.43 -26.95
N VAL A 13 1.69 12.70 -26.77
CA VAL A 13 2.71 11.67 -26.47
C VAL A 13 3.09 11.65 -24.99
N SER A 14 2.13 11.89 -24.09
CA SER A 14 2.33 11.64 -22.67
C SER A 14 2.24 10.13 -22.40
N CYS A 15 3.31 9.41 -22.74
CA CYS A 15 3.49 8.02 -22.36
C CYS A 15 3.93 7.96 -20.90
N GLY A 16 3.01 8.22 -19.98
CA GLY A 16 3.23 7.94 -18.56
C GLY A 16 3.36 6.43 -18.36
N LYS A 17 4.36 5.98 -17.59
CA LYS A 17 4.40 4.60 -17.13
C LYS A 17 3.14 4.35 -16.30
N GLN A 18 2.24 3.49 -16.77
CA GLN A 18 1.12 3.02 -15.97
C GLN A 18 1.68 2.09 -14.90
N GLU A 19 1.87 2.62 -13.70
CA GLU A 19 2.23 1.82 -12.53
C GLU A 19 0.94 1.17 -11.99
N GLU A 20 0.78 -0.12 -12.25
CA GLU A 20 -0.36 -0.92 -11.77
C GLU A 20 -0.01 -1.62 -10.45
N VAL A 21 -0.95 -1.59 -9.49
CA VAL A 21 -0.86 -2.35 -8.24
C VAL A 21 -1.90 -3.47 -8.23
N LEU A 22 -1.43 -4.71 -8.12
CA LEU A 22 -2.30 -5.87 -7.99
C LEU A 22 -2.68 -6.10 -6.52
N LEU A 23 -3.93 -5.83 -6.17
CA LEU A 23 -4.40 -6.00 -4.80
C LEU A 23 -4.72 -7.47 -4.45
N PRO A 24 -4.53 -7.88 -3.18
CA PRO A 24 -5.06 -9.12 -2.67
C PRO A 24 -6.60 -9.13 -2.74
N LYS A 25 -7.19 -10.33 -2.74
CA LYS A 25 -8.64 -10.54 -2.85
C LYS A 25 -9.17 -11.26 -1.61
N SER A 26 -10.37 -10.88 -1.17
CA SER A 26 -11.09 -11.54 -0.07
C SER A 26 -12.59 -11.55 -0.38
N ASN A 27 -13.31 -12.55 0.11
CA ASN A 27 -14.77 -12.63 0.03
C ASN A 27 -15.47 -11.99 1.25
N LEU A 28 -14.71 -11.40 2.17
CA LEU A 28 -15.21 -10.71 3.36
C LEU A 28 -14.83 -9.24 3.28
N THR A 29 -15.80 -8.35 3.50
CA THR A 29 -15.56 -6.92 3.71
C THR A 29 -15.52 -6.61 5.20
N ILE A 30 -14.43 -5.96 5.64
CA ILE A 30 -14.21 -5.53 7.03
C ILE A 30 -14.61 -4.06 7.17
N VAL A 31 -13.96 -3.15 6.42
CA VAL A 31 -14.34 -1.74 6.31
C VAL A 31 -14.60 -1.40 4.85
N LYS A 32 -15.74 -0.78 4.57
CA LYS A 32 -16.20 -0.48 3.19
C LYS A 32 -15.78 0.91 2.71
N ASP A 33 -15.73 1.89 3.60
CA ASP A 33 -15.46 3.29 3.26
C ASP A 33 -14.57 3.94 4.32
N VAL A 34 -13.66 4.80 3.86
CA VAL A 34 -12.77 5.61 4.69
C VAL A 34 -12.77 7.01 4.09
N LYS A 35 -12.94 8.03 4.93
CA LYS A 35 -12.92 9.44 4.50
C LYS A 35 -11.60 10.11 4.88
N ASP A 36 -11.31 11.26 4.30
CA ASP A 36 -10.10 12.05 4.56
C ASP A 36 -8.83 11.18 4.52
N LEU A 37 -8.53 10.67 3.32
CA LEU A 37 -7.52 9.66 3.13
C LEU A 37 -6.40 10.08 2.18
N SER A 38 -5.24 9.47 2.41
CA SER A 38 -4.04 9.52 1.59
C SER A 38 -3.72 8.13 1.04
N PRO A 39 -3.76 7.93 -0.28
CA PRO A 39 -3.38 6.65 -0.88
C PRO A 39 -1.85 6.54 -1.01
N ILE A 40 -1.30 5.52 -0.38
CA ILE A 40 0.10 5.13 -0.46
C ILE A 40 0.17 3.80 -1.23
N TYR A 41 0.89 3.79 -2.34
CA TYR A 41 1.12 2.64 -3.21
C TYR A 41 2.54 2.10 -2.97
N ILE A 42 2.63 0.78 -2.85
CA ILE A 42 3.88 0.02 -2.83
C ILE A 42 3.88 -0.87 -4.08
N PHE A 43 4.58 -0.41 -5.11
CA PHE A 43 4.61 -1.02 -6.43
C PHE A 43 5.60 -2.17 -6.50
N PHE A 44 5.23 -3.20 -7.26
CA PHE A 44 6.12 -4.27 -7.67
C PHE A 44 6.89 -3.84 -8.91
N GLU A 45 8.22 -3.74 -8.79
CA GLU A 45 9.11 -3.53 -9.93
C GLU A 45 10.18 -4.62 -10.00
N THR A 46 10.65 -4.91 -11.22
CA THR A 46 11.77 -5.82 -11.46
C THR A 46 12.93 -5.08 -12.09
N LYS A 47 14.14 -5.26 -11.57
CA LYS A 47 15.38 -4.75 -12.16
C LYS A 47 16.32 -5.92 -12.41
N GLY A 48 16.28 -6.46 -13.63
CA GLY A 48 16.96 -7.72 -13.94
C GLY A 48 16.32 -8.88 -13.18
N ILE A 49 17.09 -9.58 -12.35
CA ILE A 49 16.62 -10.68 -11.49
C ILE A 49 16.07 -10.20 -10.13
N ASP A 50 16.28 -8.92 -9.79
CA ASP A 50 15.89 -8.38 -8.49
C ASP A 50 14.44 -7.90 -8.49
N THR A 51 13.74 -8.18 -7.39
CA THR A 51 12.42 -7.62 -7.08
C THR A 51 12.57 -6.41 -6.16
N LEU A 52 11.92 -5.30 -6.52
CA LEU A 52 11.97 -4.04 -5.80
C LEU A 52 10.57 -3.63 -5.33
N ALA A 53 10.48 -3.13 -4.10
CA ALA A 53 9.28 -2.48 -3.55
C ALA A 53 9.45 -0.96 -3.66
N VAL A 54 8.71 -0.32 -4.57
CA VAL A 54 8.80 1.12 -4.81
C VAL A 54 7.62 1.84 -4.16
N VAL A 55 7.90 2.83 -3.30
CA VAL A 55 6.86 3.52 -2.49
C VAL A 55 6.64 4.94 -3.01
N ASN A 56 5.38 5.33 -3.24
CA ASN A 56 5.00 6.69 -3.66
C ASN A 56 4.96 7.70 -2.49
N ARG A 57 6.11 7.94 -1.84
CA ARG A 57 6.18 8.76 -0.61
C ARG A 57 5.58 10.17 -0.70
N LYS A 58 5.39 10.71 -1.92
CA LYS A 58 4.80 12.04 -2.16
C LYS A 58 3.35 12.17 -1.67
N ASN A 59 2.61 11.07 -1.57
CA ASN A 59 1.18 11.11 -1.20
C ASN A 59 0.93 10.90 0.31
N SER A 60 1.96 10.85 1.16
CA SER A 60 1.81 10.54 2.59
C SER A 60 1.47 11.77 3.44
N ILE A 61 0.20 12.23 3.45
CA ILE A 61 -0.23 13.36 4.30
C ILE A 61 -0.51 12.87 5.72
N ILE A 62 0.31 13.29 6.68
CA ILE A 62 0.38 12.72 8.03
C ILE A 62 -0.92 12.85 8.83
N SER A 63 -1.66 13.94 8.65
CA SER A 63 -2.91 14.23 9.36
C SER A 63 -4.14 13.44 8.88
N THR A 64 -4.02 12.69 7.79
CA THR A 64 -5.13 11.96 7.13
C THR A 64 -5.06 10.45 7.39
N ASN A 65 -6.15 9.74 7.12
CA ASN A 65 -6.16 8.28 7.11
C ASN A 65 -5.24 7.74 6.01
N TRP A 66 -4.38 6.77 6.30
CA TRP A 66 -3.51 6.20 5.27
C TRP A 66 -4.07 4.90 4.72
N ILE A 67 -4.21 4.83 3.40
CA ILE A 67 -4.56 3.59 2.69
C ILE A 67 -3.29 3.06 2.02
N LEU A 68 -2.76 1.96 2.52
CA LEU A 68 -1.63 1.26 1.91
C LEU A 68 -2.15 0.23 0.91
N ASN A 69 -1.90 0.53 -0.36
CA ASN A 69 -2.14 -0.33 -1.51
C ASN A 69 -0.83 -1.08 -1.79
N VAL A 70 -0.75 -2.31 -1.31
CA VAL A 70 0.43 -3.16 -1.45
C VAL A 70 0.23 -4.13 -2.60
N ASP A 71 1.17 -4.16 -3.55
CA ASP A 71 1.13 -5.16 -4.60
C ASP A 71 1.34 -6.56 -4.03
N LYS A 72 0.38 -7.46 -4.27
CA LYS A 72 0.39 -8.83 -3.75
C LYS A 72 1.56 -9.69 -4.23
N ARG A 73 2.26 -9.27 -5.30
CA ARG A 73 3.45 -9.96 -5.82
C ARG A 73 4.68 -9.70 -4.97
N LEU A 74 4.65 -8.67 -4.13
CA LEU A 74 5.79 -8.32 -3.30
C LEU A 74 5.94 -9.29 -2.11
N PRO A 75 7.13 -9.82 -1.86
CA PRO A 75 7.38 -10.62 -0.67
C PRO A 75 7.40 -9.72 0.57
N LEU A 76 6.81 -10.21 1.68
CA LEU A 76 6.71 -9.46 2.94
C LEU A 76 8.07 -8.96 3.46
N ARG A 77 9.16 -9.70 3.21
CA ARG A 77 10.52 -9.28 3.57
C ARG A 77 10.95 -7.93 2.98
N LEU A 78 10.39 -7.53 1.84
CA LEU A 78 10.65 -6.24 1.20
C LEU A 78 9.63 -5.18 1.64
N VAL A 79 8.36 -5.58 1.81
CA VAL A 79 7.25 -4.67 2.13
C VAL A 79 7.31 -4.19 3.58
N ILE A 80 7.47 -5.10 4.54
CA ILE A 80 7.37 -4.79 5.97
C ILE A 80 8.39 -3.72 6.41
N PRO A 81 9.67 -3.75 5.97
CA PRO A 81 10.62 -2.68 6.28
C PRO A 81 10.16 -1.28 5.82
N GLU A 82 9.56 -1.17 4.63
CA GLU A 82 9.03 0.12 4.16
C GLU A 82 7.80 0.57 4.96
N ILE A 83 6.93 -0.37 5.35
CA ILE A 83 5.77 -0.08 6.20
C ILE A 83 6.22 0.42 7.58
N ILE A 84 7.23 -0.21 8.18
CA ILE A 84 7.80 0.23 9.46
C ILE A 84 8.28 1.68 9.35
N LYS A 85 9.04 2.02 8.29
CA LYS A 85 9.51 3.39 8.04
C LYS A 85 8.36 4.38 7.92
N LEU A 86 7.29 4.02 7.21
CA LEU A 86 6.10 4.84 7.07
C LEU A 86 5.40 5.06 8.42
N GLN A 87 5.17 3.98 9.18
CA GLN A 87 4.55 4.06 10.51
C GLN A 87 5.38 4.92 11.47
N GLN A 88 6.70 4.76 11.47
CA GLN A 88 7.63 5.54 12.28
C GLN A 88 7.51 7.04 11.93
N LYS A 89 7.59 7.39 10.65
CA LYS A 89 7.40 8.77 10.18
C LYS A 89 6.08 9.38 10.68
N LYS A 90 4.96 8.65 10.60
CA LYS A 90 3.65 9.14 11.06
C LYS A 90 3.59 9.31 12.57
N ARG A 91 4.21 8.41 13.33
CA ARG A 91 4.18 8.41 14.80
C ARG A 91 5.12 9.45 15.41
N GLU A 92 6.24 9.73 14.76
CA GLU A 92 7.26 10.68 15.23
C GLU A 92 6.94 12.14 14.88
N ASP A 93 6.10 12.40 13.88
CA ASP A 93 5.65 13.75 13.57
C ASP A 93 4.73 14.26 14.69
N LYS A 94 5.26 15.17 15.51
CA LYS A 94 4.55 15.80 16.63
C LYS A 94 3.79 17.07 16.21
N ALA A 95 4.14 17.68 15.08
CA ALA A 95 3.62 18.98 14.67
C ALA A 95 2.30 18.87 13.91
N HIS A 96 2.12 17.82 13.11
CA HIS A 96 0.93 17.61 12.29
C HIS A 96 0.18 16.31 12.62
N LYS A 97 0.37 15.79 13.84
CA LYS A 97 -0.25 14.56 14.30
C LYS A 97 -1.76 14.74 14.44
N ASN A 98 -2.51 13.88 13.76
CA ASN A 98 -3.92 13.65 14.05
C ASN A 98 -4.07 12.30 14.73
N GLU A 99 -4.42 12.28 16.02
CA GLU A 99 -4.55 11.03 16.79
C GLU A 99 -5.74 10.18 16.36
N LYS A 100 -6.71 10.78 15.66
CA LYS A 100 -7.86 10.07 15.08
C LYS A 100 -7.56 9.48 13.70
N ALA A 101 -6.42 9.82 13.10
CA ALA A 101 -6.05 9.31 11.79
C ALA A 101 -5.56 7.86 11.91
N GLU A 102 -6.20 6.99 11.16
CA GLU A 102 -5.95 5.55 11.16
C GLU A 102 -5.19 5.11 9.91
N ASN A 103 -4.72 3.88 9.92
CA ASN A 103 -4.01 3.27 8.80
C ASN A 103 -4.70 1.97 8.41
N TYR A 104 -4.86 1.76 7.11
CA TYR A 104 -5.58 0.64 6.53
C TYR A 104 -4.77 0.01 5.39
N TYR A 105 -4.83 -1.32 5.25
CA TYR A 105 -4.49 -1.95 3.98
C TYR A 105 -5.73 -2.03 3.10
N SER A 106 -5.56 -1.86 1.80
CA SER A 106 -6.62 -2.10 0.84
C SER A 106 -6.54 -3.52 0.26
N TYR A 107 -7.72 -4.06 -0.06
CA TYR A 107 -7.89 -5.30 -0.81
C TYR A 107 -9.16 -5.22 -1.66
N ALA A 108 -9.30 -6.11 -2.64
CA ALA A 108 -10.49 -6.21 -3.46
C ALA A 108 -11.49 -7.20 -2.84
N ASP A 109 -12.69 -6.72 -2.49
CA ASP A 109 -13.81 -7.58 -2.12
C ASP A 109 -14.36 -8.28 -3.37
N THR A 110 -14.32 -9.60 -3.39
CA THR A 110 -14.80 -10.41 -4.51
C THR A 110 -16.32 -10.53 -4.59
N ILE A 111 -17.03 -10.36 -3.46
CA ILE A 111 -18.49 -10.41 -3.42
C ILE A 111 -19.06 -9.04 -3.77
N GLY A 112 -18.66 -8.01 -3.02
CA GLY A 112 -19.10 -6.63 -3.23
C GLY A 112 -18.54 -5.97 -4.49
N LYS A 113 -17.48 -6.55 -5.08
CA LYS A 113 -16.75 -6.02 -6.25
C LYS A 113 -16.26 -4.58 -6.04
N ASN A 114 -15.87 -4.26 -4.81
CA ASN A 114 -15.38 -2.94 -4.41
C ASN A 114 -14.04 -3.03 -3.68
N LEU A 115 -13.38 -1.89 -3.51
CA LEU A 115 -12.26 -1.77 -2.60
C LEU A 115 -12.77 -1.92 -1.16
N ALA A 116 -12.05 -2.65 -0.34
CA ALA A 116 -12.32 -2.81 1.09
C ALA A 116 -11.02 -2.66 1.87
N PHE A 117 -11.15 -2.40 3.17
CA PHE A 117 -10.05 -1.96 4.01
C PHE A 117 -9.95 -2.81 5.27
N ILE A 118 -8.72 -3.07 5.71
CA ILE A 118 -8.42 -3.72 6.99
C ILE A 118 -7.54 -2.79 7.84
N PRO A 119 -7.99 -2.40 9.05
CA PRO A 119 -7.23 -1.50 9.91
C PRO A 119 -5.95 -2.16 10.44
N PHE A 120 -4.87 -1.39 10.52
CA PHE A 120 -3.59 -1.83 11.09
C PHE A 120 -2.89 -0.75 11.94
N THR A 121 -3.59 0.32 12.34
CA THR A 121 -3.04 1.44 13.13
C THR A 121 -2.26 0.96 14.36
N ASN A 122 -2.83 -0.01 15.08
CA ASN A 122 -2.31 -0.57 16.33
C ASN A 122 -1.45 -1.82 16.12
N VAL A 123 -1.04 -2.11 14.88
CA VAL A 123 -0.11 -3.21 14.58
C VAL A 123 1.31 -2.69 14.68
N TYR A 124 2.14 -3.40 15.45
CA TYR A 124 3.55 -3.10 15.67
C TYR A 124 4.38 -4.26 15.13
N TYR A 125 4.97 -4.04 13.95
CA TYR A 125 5.88 -5.00 13.35
C TYR A 125 7.21 -5.01 14.08
N LYS A 126 7.77 -6.22 14.27
CA LYS A 126 9.09 -6.41 14.84
C LYS A 126 9.89 -7.38 13.98
N THR A 127 11.19 -7.16 13.89
CA THR A 127 12.13 -8.02 13.17
C THR A 127 12.86 -9.00 14.10
N GLU A 128 12.50 -9.01 15.38
CA GLU A 128 13.04 -9.95 16.37
C GLU A 128 12.47 -11.36 16.20
N LYS A 129 13.18 -12.35 16.75
CA LYS A 129 12.66 -13.72 16.80
C LYS A 129 11.33 -13.70 17.57
N PRO A 130 10.25 -14.32 17.05
CA PRO A 130 8.98 -14.35 17.75
C PRO A 130 9.15 -15.02 19.12
N ILE A 131 8.60 -14.38 20.16
CA ILE A 131 8.53 -14.90 21.52
C ILE A 131 7.04 -15.15 21.80
N GLY A 132 6.65 -16.41 22.01
CA GLY A 132 5.26 -16.80 22.25
C GLY A 132 4.77 -17.88 21.27
N THR A 133 3.45 -17.92 21.04
CA THR A 133 2.82 -18.91 20.15
C THR A 133 3.27 -18.69 18.71
N ILE A 134 3.92 -19.70 18.14
CA ILE A 134 4.34 -19.71 16.74
C ILE A 134 3.20 -20.30 15.92
N ILE A 135 2.60 -19.48 15.06
CA ILE A 135 1.57 -19.91 14.12
C ILE A 135 2.27 -20.27 12.81
N PHE A 136 2.09 -21.50 12.33
CA PHE A 136 2.58 -21.92 11.04
C PHE A 136 1.48 -21.76 10.00
N ILE A 137 1.78 -21.13 8.88
CA ILE A 137 0.88 -21.04 7.74
C ILE A 137 1.47 -21.89 6.63
N ASN A 138 0.75 -22.94 6.22
CA ASN A 138 1.22 -23.80 5.15
C ASN A 138 1.00 -23.14 3.77
N LYS A 139 1.46 -23.81 2.70
CA LYS A 139 1.33 -23.28 1.33
C LYS A 139 -0.12 -23.11 0.85
N ASN A 140 -1.08 -23.73 1.56
CA ASN A 140 -2.51 -23.62 1.29
C ASN A 140 -3.19 -22.51 2.12
N ASN A 141 -2.41 -21.67 2.81
CA ASN A 141 -2.87 -20.64 3.75
C ASN A 141 -3.63 -21.19 4.96
N GLU A 142 -3.41 -22.45 5.33
CA GLU A 142 -4.03 -23.04 6.53
C GLU A 142 -3.19 -22.71 7.77
N ILE A 143 -3.87 -22.29 8.84
CA ILE A 143 -3.29 -21.99 10.14
C ILE A 143 -3.09 -23.31 10.88
N LEU A 144 -1.83 -23.64 11.16
CA LEU A 144 -1.41 -24.73 12.03
C LEU A 144 -0.93 -24.08 13.34
N ILE A 145 -1.61 -24.43 14.43
CA ILE A 145 -1.29 -23.99 15.80
C ILE A 145 -0.46 -25.08 16.46
#